data_AF-A0A398AWE3-F1
#
_entry.id   AF-A0A398AWE3-F1
#
_cell.length_a   1.000
_cell.length_b   1.000
_cell.length_c   1.000
_cell.angle_alpha   90.00
_cell.angle_beta   90.00
_cell.angle_gamma   90.00
#
_symmetry.space_group_name_H-M   'P 1'
#
loop_
_entity.id
_entity.type
_entity.pdbx_description
1 polymer ?
#
loop_
_entity_poly.entity_id
_entity_poly.type
_entity_poly.pdbx_seq_one_letter_code
_entity_poly.pdbx_strand_id
1 'polypeptide(L)'
;MRPVRFSNAASRRQPIINKQHSVSSATRNEGVISLAHLRDKKAPGTELTLSINPDIWEIKKHLTVSDMRNNQTRLMLPKDDVVAHILDYLTDEERLMIEDANNRGLRIRVYDNDTESLHQLTLKKWHSSGSYVFISNWNEQFVIRRNLEAGDLIGLFWNTYASRLHFRVIRRHYDH
;
A
#
# COMPACT_ATOMS: atom_id res chain seq x y z
N MET A 1 -29.12 -62.39 -44.07
CA MET A 1 -27.82 -62.38 -44.80
C MET A 1 -27.58 -60.98 -45.35
N ARG A 2 -26.39 -60.40 -45.10
CA ARG A 2 -25.77 -59.32 -45.92
C ARG A 2 -25.32 -59.94 -47.27
N PRO A 3 -25.13 -59.23 -48.40
CA PRO A 3 -24.30 -58.01 -48.49
C PRO A 3 -24.61 -56.96 -49.59
N VAL A 4 -23.72 -55.98 -49.57
CA VAL A 4 -23.39 -54.78 -50.37
C VAL A 4 -23.00 -55.10 -51.83
N ARG A 5 -23.29 -54.22 -52.81
CA ARG A 5 -22.30 -53.43 -53.62
C ARG A 5 -22.86 -52.78 -54.91
N PHE A 6 -22.69 -51.45 -54.94
CA PHE A 6 -22.29 -50.50 -56.01
C PHE A 6 -22.50 -50.77 -57.50
N SER A 7 -22.96 -49.72 -58.20
CA SER A 7 -22.29 -49.22 -59.42
C SER A 7 -22.66 -47.76 -59.75
N ASN A 8 -21.67 -47.07 -60.35
CA ASN A 8 -21.55 -45.64 -60.69
C ASN A 8 -22.38 -45.18 -61.91
N ALA A 9 -22.74 -43.89 -62.00
CA ALA A 9 -22.14 -42.92 -62.96
C ALA A 9 -22.89 -41.56 -63.06
N ALA A 10 -22.12 -40.50 -62.80
CA ALA A 10 -22.08 -39.13 -63.34
C ALA A 10 -23.35 -38.39 -63.84
N SER A 11 -23.58 -37.19 -63.26
CA SER A 11 -23.80 -35.96 -64.06
C SER A 11 -23.45 -34.69 -63.27
N ARG A 12 -22.66 -33.82 -63.89
CA ARG A 12 -22.18 -32.53 -63.38
C ARG A 12 -23.34 -31.57 -63.09
N ARG A 13 -23.34 -30.94 -61.90
CA ARG A 13 -23.89 -29.59 -61.68
C ARG A 13 -22.99 -28.82 -60.71
N GLN A 14 -22.63 -27.59 -61.10
CA GLN A 14 -21.71 -26.73 -60.35
C GLN A 14 -22.33 -26.23 -59.03
N PRO A 15 -21.53 -26.02 -57.97
CA PRO A 15 -22.03 -25.62 -56.66
C PRO A 15 -22.29 -24.11 -56.55
N ILE A 16 -23.43 -23.80 -55.93
CA ILE A 16 -23.86 -22.46 -55.50
C ILE A 16 -23.04 -22.08 -54.25
N ILE A 17 -22.35 -20.96 -54.33
CA ILE A 17 -21.58 -20.35 -53.24
C ILE A 17 -22.55 -19.88 -52.17
N ASN A 18 -22.39 -20.34 -50.92
CA ASN A 18 -22.81 -19.56 -49.76
C ASN A 18 -21.78 -19.67 -48.65
N LYS A 19 -21.17 -18.52 -48.34
CA LYS A 19 -20.04 -18.37 -47.43
C LYS A 19 -20.44 -18.75 -46.00
N GLN A 20 -19.55 -19.52 -45.38
CA GLN A 20 -19.55 -19.84 -43.95
C GLN A 20 -19.49 -18.57 -43.10
N HIS A 21 -20.34 -18.50 -42.08
CA HIS A 21 -19.99 -17.82 -40.84
C HIS A 21 -20.14 -18.84 -39.71
N SER A 22 -19.00 -19.40 -39.30
CA SER A 22 -18.82 -20.21 -38.12
C SER A 22 -18.67 -19.33 -36.88
N VAL A 23 -19.29 -19.81 -35.80
CA VAL A 23 -19.30 -19.33 -34.41
C VAL A 23 -17.91 -18.87 -33.94
N SER A 24 -17.84 -17.75 -33.21
CA SER A 24 -16.65 -17.38 -32.43
C SER A 24 -17.04 -17.06 -30.98
N SER A 25 -16.40 -17.80 -30.09
CA SER A 25 -16.37 -17.70 -28.64
C SER A 25 -15.78 -16.36 -28.17
N ALA A 26 -16.39 -15.75 -27.16
CA ALA A 26 -15.89 -14.56 -26.50
C ALA A 26 -14.61 -14.86 -25.68
N THR A 27 -13.46 -14.37 -26.14
CA THR A 27 -12.26 -14.18 -25.33
C THR A 27 -12.26 -12.76 -24.76
N ARG A 28 -12.24 -12.65 -23.42
CA ARG A 28 -11.93 -11.41 -22.69
C ARG A 28 -10.45 -11.11 -22.90
N ASN A 29 -10.14 -10.05 -23.63
CA ASN A 29 -8.78 -9.54 -23.75
C ASN A 29 -8.68 -8.25 -22.94
N GLU A 30 -7.82 -8.27 -21.93
CA GLU A 30 -7.44 -7.13 -21.10
C GLU A 30 -6.81 -6.04 -21.97
N GLY A 31 -7.38 -4.84 -21.91
CA GLY A 31 -6.89 -3.68 -22.64
C GLY A 31 -5.64 -3.11 -21.97
N VAL A 32 -4.47 -3.56 -22.40
CA VAL A 32 -3.24 -2.78 -22.21
C VAL A 32 -3.30 -1.60 -23.18
N ILE A 33 -3.76 -0.46 -22.69
CA ILE A 33 -3.82 0.78 -23.45
C ILE A 33 -2.43 1.43 -23.39
N SER A 34 -1.77 1.52 -24.54
CA SER A 34 -0.48 2.21 -24.66
C SER A 34 -0.61 3.69 -24.27
N LEU A 35 0.33 4.20 -23.46
CA LEU A 35 0.39 5.60 -23.00
C LEU A 35 0.34 6.61 -24.16
N ALA A 36 0.72 6.20 -25.37
CA ALA A 36 0.66 7.03 -26.57
C ALA A 36 -0.78 7.32 -27.04
N HIS A 37 -1.76 6.46 -26.74
CA HIS A 37 -3.15 6.62 -27.17
C HIS A 37 -3.99 7.58 -26.31
N LEU A 38 -3.52 7.95 -25.11
CA LEU A 38 -4.24 8.90 -24.25
C LEU A 38 -4.02 10.37 -24.62
N ARG A 39 -3.07 10.68 -25.52
CA ARG A 39 -2.68 12.07 -25.79
C ARG A 39 -3.64 12.85 -26.68
N ASP A 40 -4.60 12.20 -27.34
CA ASP A 40 -5.33 12.84 -28.45
C ASP A 40 -6.86 12.92 -28.27
N LYS A 41 -7.36 12.91 -27.03
CA LYS A 41 -8.77 13.20 -26.77
C LYS A 41 -8.94 14.35 -25.78
N LYS A 42 -9.20 15.53 -26.34
CA LYS A 42 -9.76 16.68 -25.62
C LYS A 42 -11.23 16.39 -25.27
N ALA A 43 -11.45 15.45 -24.34
CA ALA A 43 -12.72 15.30 -23.66
C ALA A 43 -12.88 16.46 -22.67
N PRO A 44 -14.11 16.97 -22.42
CA PRO A 44 -14.33 17.90 -21.32
C PRO A 44 -13.96 17.17 -20.04
N GLY A 45 -12.78 17.49 -19.51
CA GLY A 45 -12.25 16.84 -18.33
C GLY A 45 -13.21 17.09 -17.18
N THR A 46 -13.81 16.04 -16.65
CA THR A 46 -13.90 15.93 -15.20
C THR A 46 -12.47 15.88 -14.70
N GLU A 47 -11.86 17.05 -14.60
CA GLU A 47 -10.59 17.24 -13.95
C GLU A 47 -10.87 16.87 -12.49
N LEU A 48 -10.58 15.61 -12.14
CA LEU A 48 -10.34 15.22 -10.78
C LEU A 48 -9.08 15.98 -10.38
N THR A 49 -9.26 17.26 -10.05
CA THR A 49 -8.31 18.02 -9.25
C THR A 49 -8.28 17.27 -7.92
N LEU A 50 -7.39 16.28 -7.85
CA LEU A 50 -6.97 15.73 -6.59
C LEU A 50 -6.37 16.93 -5.86
N SER A 51 -7.17 17.58 -5.01
CA SER A 51 -6.69 18.55 -4.06
C SER A 51 -5.75 17.78 -3.16
N ILE A 52 -4.49 17.69 -3.56
CA ILE A 52 -3.43 17.11 -2.75
C ILE A 52 -3.34 18.06 -1.58
N ASN A 53 -4.02 17.71 -0.49
CA ASN A 53 -3.80 18.37 0.78
C ASN A 53 -2.29 18.27 1.02
N PRO A 54 -1.55 19.39 1.03
CA PRO A 54 -0.09 19.33 1.09
C PRO A 54 0.39 18.68 2.39
N ASP A 55 -0.49 18.60 3.38
CA ASP A 55 -0.22 18.04 4.69
C ASP A 55 -0.79 16.62 4.85
N ILE A 56 -0.21 15.68 4.10
CA ILE A 56 -0.56 14.25 4.18
C ILE A 56 -0.06 13.57 5.48
N TRP A 57 0.68 14.28 6.33
CA TRP A 57 1.30 13.76 7.54
C TRP A 57 0.33 13.85 8.72
N GLU A 58 -0.60 12.90 8.78
CA GLU A 58 -1.70 12.87 9.76
C GLU A 58 -1.20 12.77 11.21
N ILE A 59 -0.08 12.08 11.44
CA ILE A 59 0.53 11.96 12.76
C ILE A 59 1.78 12.81 12.79
N LYS A 60 1.79 13.84 13.63
CA LYS A 60 2.95 14.71 13.83
C LYS A 60 3.42 14.64 15.25
N LYS A 61 4.73 14.44 15.42
CA LYS A 61 5.32 14.34 16.75
C LYS A 61 6.65 15.06 16.84
N HIS A 62 6.76 15.92 17.86
CA HIS A 62 8.05 16.37 18.35
C HIS A 62 8.72 15.25 19.15
N LEU A 63 9.93 14.87 18.73
CA LEU A 63 10.72 13.88 19.43
C LEU A 63 11.15 14.43 20.78
N THR A 64 10.90 13.66 21.84
CA THR A 64 11.36 13.99 23.19
C THR A 64 12.65 13.25 23.50
N VAL A 65 13.37 13.66 24.55
CA VAL A 65 14.55 12.93 25.04
C VAL A 65 14.23 11.44 25.30
N SER A 66 13.01 11.11 25.73
CA SER A 66 12.61 9.73 26.00
C SER A 66 12.48 8.88 24.73
N ASP A 67 12.20 9.49 23.58
CA ASP A 67 12.11 8.80 22.28
C ASP A 67 13.49 8.53 21.66
N MET A 68 14.51 9.18 22.20
CA MET A 68 15.88 9.22 21.68
C MET A 68 16.86 8.42 22.53
N ARG A 69 16.50 8.12 23.78
CA ARG A 69 17.37 7.44 24.74
C ARG A 69 17.77 6.06 24.23
N ASN A 70 19.07 5.81 24.11
CA ASN A 70 19.61 4.53 23.64
C ASN A 70 19.20 3.33 24.52
N ASN A 71 18.91 3.55 25.81
CA ASN A 71 18.42 2.50 26.71
C ASN A 71 16.89 2.31 26.66
N GLN A 72 16.17 3.18 25.96
CA GLN A 72 14.73 3.14 25.76
C GLN A 72 14.51 3.22 24.26
N THR A 73 14.72 2.10 23.56
CA THR A 73 14.63 1.97 22.09
C THR A 73 13.19 2.03 21.58
N ARG A 74 12.47 3.10 21.95
CA ARG A 74 11.04 3.27 21.69
C ARG A 74 10.71 4.68 21.22
N LEU A 75 9.71 4.78 20.36
CA LEU A 75 9.00 6.03 20.05
C LEU A 75 7.60 5.92 20.63
N MET A 76 7.23 6.81 21.56
CA MET A 76 5.83 6.91 21.98
C MET A 76 5.02 7.63 20.90
N LEU A 77 3.76 7.26 20.69
CA LEU A 77 2.92 7.92 19.70
C LEU A 77 1.71 8.57 20.37
N PRO A 78 1.19 9.69 19.83
CA PRO A 78 -0.06 10.27 20.31
C PRO A 78 -1.18 9.24 20.16
N LYS A 79 -1.91 9.01 21.26
CA LYS A 79 -2.88 7.91 21.35
C LYS A 79 -4.00 8.03 20.31
N ASP A 80 -4.63 9.20 20.26
CA ASP A 80 -5.80 9.44 19.42
C ASP A 80 -5.42 9.36 17.94
N ASP A 81 -4.23 9.88 17.58
CA ASP A 81 -3.71 9.81 16.21
C ASP A 81 -3.43 8.38 15.76
N VAL A 82 -2.93 7.50 16.63
CA VAL A 82 -2.69 6.08 16.28
C VAL A 82 -4.01 5.36 16.03
N VAL A 83 -5.01 5.61 16.86
CA VAL A 83 -6.33 4.99 16.70
C VAL A 83 -6.94 5.41 15.36
N ALA A 84 -6.98 6.71 15.09
CA ALA A 84 -7.62 7.26 13.89
C ALA A 84 -6.85 6.98 12.59
N HIS A 85 -5.51 7.02 12.62
CA HIS A 85 -4.68 7.04 11.40
C HIS A 85 -3.84 5.79 11.19
N ILE A 86 -3.88 4.81 12.11
CA ILE A 86 -3.22 3.50 11.92
C ILE A 86 -4.21 2.38 12.15
N LEU A 87 -4.80 2.28 13.34
CA LEU A 87 -5.59 1.11 13.72
C LEU A 87 -6.79 0.92 12.80
N ASP A 88 -7.43 2.00 12.36
CA ASP A 88 -8.58 1.94 11.47
C ASP A 88 -8.35 1.24 10.13
N TYR A 89 -7.08 1.09 9.73
CA TYR A 89 -6.70 0.39 8.51
C TYR A 89 -6.24 -1.06 8.72
N LEU A 90 -6.23 -1.54 9.96
CA LEU A 90 -5.78 -2.89 10.32
C LEU A 90 -6.96 -3.84 10.50
N THR A 91 -6.72 -5.14 10.26
CA THR A 91 -7.70 -6.19 10.56
C THR A 91 -7.90 -6.35 12.06
N ASP A 92 -8.99 -7.02 12.46
CA ASP A 92 -9.26 -7.28 13.88
C ASP A 92 -8.15 -8.11 14.53
N GLU A 93 -7.58 -9.08 13.81
CA GLU A 93 -6.45 -9.88 14.29
C GLU A 93 -5.19 -9.02 14.48
N GLU A 94 -4.91 -8.11 13.54
CA GLU A 94 -3.77 -7.20 13.63
C GLU A 94 -3.92 -6.20 14.79
N ARG A 95 -5.13 -5.66 14.99
CA ARG A 95 -5.44 -4.81 16.16
C ARG A 95 -5.25 -5.60 17.45
N LEU A 96 -5.71 -6.85 17.52
CA LEU A 96 -5.52 -7.71 18.69
C LEU A 96 -4.03 -7.95 19.00
N MET A 97 -3.19 -8.08 17.98
CA MET A 97 -1.73 -8.20 18.17
C MET A 97 -1.11 -6.96 18.83
N ILE A 98 -1.70 -5.78 18.65
CA ILE A 98 -1.26 -4.50 19.24
C ILE A 98 -1.85 -4.30 20.64
N GLU A 99 -3.13 -4.62 20.78
CA GLU A 99 -3.98 -4.28 21.94
C GLU A 99 -3.93 -5.30 23.08
N ASP A 100 -3.56 -6.55 22.85
CA ASP A 100 -3.45 -7.55 23.92
C ASP A 100 -2.11 -7.41 24.66
N ALA A 101 -2.17 -7.33 25.99
CA ALA A 101 -1.00 -7.23 26.86
C ALA A 101 -0.03 -8.40 26.69
N ASN A 102 -0.55 -9.59 26.36
CA ASN A 102 0.19 -10.83 26.20
C ASN A 102 0.87 -10.94 24.83
N ASN A 103 0.47 -10.12 23.86
CA ASN A 103 1.06 -10.13 22.52
C ASN A 103 2.37 -9.34 22.46
N ARG A 104 3.24 -9.71 21.52
CA ARG A 104 4.54 -9.04 21.30
C ARG A 104 4.42 -7.72 20.53
N GLY A 105 3.22 -7.37 20.06
CA GLY A 105 3.00 -6.27 19.12
C GLY A 105 2.97 -6.73 17.66
N LEU A 106 2.52 -5.83 16.79
CA LEU A 106 2.44 -6.05 15.34
C LEU A 106 3.69 -5.49 14.65
N ARG A 107 4.35 -6.29 13.80
CA ARG A 107 5.47 -5.80 13.00
C ARG A 107 4.95 -5.00 11.80
N ILE A 108 5.27 -3.71 11.75
CA ILE A 108 4.85 -2.78 10.71
C ILE A 108 6.04 -2.40 9.83
N ARG A 109 5.82 -2.38 8.51
CA ARG A 109 6.77 -1.82 7.55
C ARG A 109 6.69 -0.30 7.58
N VAL A 110 7.84 0.35 7.63
CA VAL A 110 7.96 1.82 7.67
C VAL A 110 8.86 2.26 6.52
N TYR A 111 8.30 3.00 5.57
CA TYR A 111 9.05 3.56 4.46
C TYR A 111 9.51 4.97 4.81
N ASP A 112 10.82 5.17 4.83
CA ASP A 112 11.43 6.46 5.05
C ASP A 112 11.49 7.21 3.73
N ASN A 113 10.67 8.26 3.59
CA ASN A 113 10.52 9.03 2.36
C ASN A 113 11.74 9.86 2.00
N ASP A 114 12.54 10.28 2.98
CA ASP A 114 13.68 11.16 2.71
C ASP A 114 14.92 10.38 2.22
N THR A 115 15.05 9.11 2.64
CA THR A 115 16.18 8.25 2.23
C THR A 115 15.75 7.08 1.34
N GLU A 116 14.47 7.05 0.94
CA GLU A 116 13.88 6.03 0.06
C GLU A 116 14.11 4.59 0.53
N SER A 117 14.12 4.36 1.84
CA SER A 117 14.51 3.08 2.45
C SER A 117 13.37 2.45 3.24
N LEU A 118 13.24 1.13 3.18
CA LEU A 118 12.20 0.38 3.90
C LEU A 118 12.76 -0.26 5.17
N HIS A 119 12.06 -0.05 6.28
CA HIS A 119 12.42 -0.55 7.60
C HIS A 119 11.25 -1.30 8.23
N GLN A 120 11.50 -1.93 9.37
CA GLN A 120 10.47 -2.63 10.12
C GLN A 120 10.56 -2.30 11.60
N LEU A 121 9.43 -1.87 12.18
CA LEU A 121 9.25 -1.59 13.60
C LEU A 121 8.17 -2.52 14.17
N THR A 122 8.08 -2.61 15.49
CA THR A 122 6.96 -3.30 16.15
C THR A 122 6.09 -2.27 16.85
N LEU A 123 4.81 -2.18 16.48
CA LEU A 123 3.81 -1.37 17.17
C LEU A 123 3.17 -2.18 18.31
N LYS A 124 3.11 -1.60 19.51
CA LYS A 124 2.50 -2.23 20.67
C LYS A 124 1.81 -1.20 21.56
N LYS A 125 0.73 -1.59 22.23
CA LYS A 125 0.14 -0.81 23.32
C LYS A 125 0.80 -1.15 24.66
N TRP A 126 1.12 -0.12 25.43
CA TRP A 126 1.62 -0.25 26.80
C TRP A 126 0.48 -0.01 27.79
N HIS A 127 -0.08 -1.10 28.31
CA HIS A 127 -1.27 -1.07 29.17
C HIS A 127 -1.13 -0.23 30.44
N SER A 128 0.06 -0.13 31.01
CA SER A 128 0.30 0.69 32.21
C SER A 128 0.05 2.18 31.99
N SER A 129 0.17 2.67 30.75
CA SER A 129 0.00 4.08 30.39
C SER A 129 -1.08 4.31 29.34
N GLY A 130 -1.61 3.25 28.72
CA GLY A 130 -2.51 3.32 27.58
C GLY A 130 -1.86 3.89 26.30
N SER A 131 -0.54 4.10 26.30
CA SER A 131 0.19 4.69 25.16
C SER A 131 0.56 3.63 24.12
N TYR A 132 0.67 4.05 22.86
CA TYR A 132 1.22 3.22 21.79
C TYR A 132 2.70 3.52 21.59
N VAL A 133 3.47 2.50 21.27
CA VAL A 133 4.91 2.62 21.06
C VAL A 133 5.36 1.87 19.81
N PHE A 134 6.27 2.46 19.06
CA PHE A 134 7.15 1.69 18.17
C PHE A 134 8.38 1.25 18.95
N ILE A 135 8.72 -0.03 18.87
CA ILE A 135 9.89 -0.65 19.53
C ILE A 135 10.73 -1.45 18.51
N SER A 136 11.72 -2.20 19.02
CA SER A 136 12.72 -2.96 18.25
C SER A 136 13.70 -2.03 17.56
N ASN A 137 13.49 -1.74 16.27
CA ASN A 137 14.51 -1.15 15.42
C ASN A 137 14.43 0.39 15.35
N TRP A 138 13.61 1.01 16.19
CA TRP A 138 13.43 2.47 16.18
C TRP A 138 14.76 3.21 16.35
N ASN A 139 15.55 2.82 17.37
CA ASN A 139 16.77 3.54 17.68
C ASN A 139 17.84 3.36 16.58
N GLU A 140 18.12 2.13 16.16
CA GLU A 140 19.13 1.87 15.12
C GLU A 140 18.73 2.45 13.75
N GLN A 141 17.51 2.16 13.29
CA GLN A 141 17.10 2.44 11.91
C GLN A 141 16.57 3.86 11.71
N PHE A 142 16.21 4.57 12.78
CA PHE A 142 15.74 5.94 12.68
C PHE A 142 16.63 6.87 13.50
N VAL A 143 16.73 6.71 14.81
CA VAL A 143 17.50 7.64 15.65
C VAL A 143 18.97 7.77 15.20
N ILE A 144 19.72 6.67 15.21
CA ILE A 144 21.15 6.66 14.90
C ILE A 144 21.36 6.91 13.40
N ARG A 145 20.72 6.11 12.54
CA ARG A 145 20.91 6.22 11.08
C ARG A 145 20.54 7.60 10.53
N ARG A 146 19.48 8.24 11.04
CA ARG A 146 19.02 9.56 10.56
C ARG A 146 19.58 10.73 11.34
N ASN A 147 20.40 10.47 12.35
CA ASN A 147 20.86 11.47 13.31
C ASN A 147 19.66 12.31 13.79
N LEU A 148 18.62 11.65 14.29
CA LEU A 148 17.46 12.36 14.86
C LEU A 148 17.88 12.93 16.20
N GLU A 149 17.26 14.05 16.57
CA GLU A 149 17.56 14.75 17.81
C GLU A 149 16.26 15.15 18.53
N ALA A 150 16.35 15.35 19.84
CA ALA A 150 15.19 15.81 20.61
C ALA A 150 14.76 17.21 20.11
N GLY A 151 13.47 17.39 19.84
CA GLY A 151 12.91 18.58 19.22
C GLY A 151 12.60 18.43 17.73
N ASP A 152 13.22 17.47 17.03
CA ASP A 152 12.88 17.17 15.63
C ASP A 152 11.38 16.88 15.51
N LEU A 153 10.73 17.47 14.52
CA LEU A 153 9.34 17.19 14.17
C LEU A 153 9.33 16.11 13.09
N ILE A 154 8.77 14.95 13.43
CA ILE A 154 8.54 13.86 12.48
C ILE A 154 7.08 13.85 12.02
N GLY A 155 6.88 13.34 10.80
CA GLY A 155 5.57 13.07 10.22
C GLY A 155 5.42 11.59 9.92
N LEU A 156 4.24 11.06 10.20
CA LEU A 156 3.83 9.71 9.79
C LEU A 156 2.47 9.77 9.10
N PHE A 157 2.25 8.87 8.14
CA PHE A 157 0.93 8.58 7.60
C PHE A 157 0.84 7.12 7.18
N TRP A 158 -0.36 6.56 7.20
CA TRP A 158 -0.58 5.20 6.73
C TRP A 158 -0.89 5.16 5.24
N ASN A 159 -0.08 4.44 4.47
CA ASN A 159 -0.38 4.20 3.05
C ASN A 159 -1.21 2.92 2.93
N THR A 160 -2.51 3.09 2.66
CA THR A 160 -3.47 1.99 2.53
C THR A 160 -3.17 1.08 1.35
N TYR A 161 -2.72 1.63 0.21
CA TYR A 161 -2.39 0.85 -0.99
C TYR A 161 -1.17 -0.06 -0.79
N ALA A 162 -0.15 0.44 -0.11
CA ALA A 162 1.09 -0.31 0.15
C ALA A 162 1.07 -1.09 1.48
N SER A 163 0.02 -0.91 2.30
CA SER A 163 -0.12 -1.45 3.65
C SER A 163 1.17 -1.26 4.46
N ARG A 164 1.59 -0.01 4.58
CA ARG A 164 2.80 0.39 5.32
C ARG A 164 2.69 1.82 5.83
N LEU A 165 3.42 2.10 6.91
CA LEU A 165 3.58 3.46 7.39
C LEU A 165 4.64 4.18 6.56
N HIS A 166 4.43 5.46 6.33
CA HIS A 166 5.41 6.36 5.75
C HIS A 166 5.97 7.28 6.84
N PHE A 167 7.24 7.63 6.72
CA PHE A 167 7.97 8.44 7.69
C PHE A 167 8.70 9.57 6.98
N ARG A 168 8.75 10.75 7.63
CA ARG A 168 9.59 11.87 7.23
C ARG A 168 10.05 12.69 8.43
N VAL A 169 11.20 13.34 8.31
CA VAL A 169 11.53 14.48 9.17
C VAL A 169 10.94 15.74 8.55
N ILE A 170 9.92 16.32 9.18
CA ILE A 170 9.25 17.55 8.72
C ILE A 170 10.13 18.77 9.01
N ARG A 171 10.68 18.85 10.23
CA ARG A 171 11.52 19.98 10.66
C ARG A 171 12.58 19.49 11.64
N ARG A 172 13.83 19.91 11.44
CA ARG A 172 14.91 19.66 12.41
C ARG A 172 14.79 20.61 13.59
N HIS A 173 15.14 20.14 14.78
CA HIS A 173 15.49 21.02 15.87
C HIS A 173 16.67 21.86 15.37
N TYR A 174 16.53 23.18 15.37
CA TYR A 174 17.66 24.07 15.16
C TYR A 174 17.90 24.73 16.51
N ASP A 175 19.13 24.62 17.00
CA ASP A 175 19.66 25.43 18.08
C ASP A 175 19.50 26.91 17.68
N HIS A 176 18.83 27.68 18.53
CA HIS A 176 18.96 29.14 18.54
C HIS A 176 20.21 29.52 19.33
#